data_AF-A0A2V6IE24-F1
#
_entry.id   AF-A0A2V6IE24-F1
#
_cell.length_a   1.000
_cell.length_b   1.000
_cell.length_c   1.000
_cell.angle_alpha   90.00
_cell.angle_beta   90.00
_cell.angle_gamma   90.00
#
_symmetry.space_group_name_H-M   'P 1'
#
loop_
_entity.id
_entity.type
_entity.pdbx_description
1 polymer ?
#
loop_
_entity_poly.entity_id
_entity_poly.type
_entity_poly.pdbx_seq_one_letter_code
_entity_poly.pdbx_strand_id
1 'polypeptide(L)'
;MRNVIVLGLLVLFSASCWAQDKVFDWVRASDEFAQLYPADYHAGRVYRAGNDGGNMHVNIEAKQPVTIAMAFSKEWNEAQEHPGTISELEFRCIREHVVNTTYECHLPPNHPMVLLVRDERTQDRAIYKGIDAMLGQGARQLVSPNDLRITYHSWLCVQNCLQPEFQWVLLLKEKYELTSVPKIYSLLTPERDGQQVSVRIKAPVPMTIALLPSQSTDQIYDKPDTLGSALANTSCKQRGVQSLSFECTVNLADGRQSLVVVPDSTAKIPHKKAEIEMQAVECRANCDLLKK
;
A
#
# COMPACT_ATOMS: atom_id res chain seq x y z
N MET A 1 -10.39 -8.01 68.88
CA MET A 1 -10.73 -7.07 67.80
C MET A 1 -9.43 -6.81 67.04
N ARG A 2 -8.99 -7.67 66.12
CA ARG A 2 -9.54 -7.98 64.78
C ARG A 2 -9.37 -6.80 63.82
N ASN A 3 -8.23 -6.83 63.12
CA ASN A 3 -7.99 -6.44 61.73
C ASN A 3 -8.30 -5.00 61.30
N VAL A 4 -7.65 -4.59 60.20
CA VAL A 4 -7.73 -3.28 59.53
C VAL A 4 -6.88 -2.26 60.29
N ILE A 5 -5.66 -1.91 59.86
CA ILE A 5 -5.36 -1.00 58.75
C ILE A 5 -3.93 -1.31 58.26
N VAL A 6 -3.77 -2.21 57.30
CA VAL A 6 -2.59 -2.27 56.43
C VAL A 6 -3.09 -2.70 55.05
N LEU A 7 -3.77 -1.80 54.34
CA LEU A 7 -4.13 -2.01 52.94
C LEU A 7 -4.44 -0.64 52.33
N GLY A 8 -3.41 0.02 51.81
CA GLY A 8 -3.56 1.37 51.28
C GLY A 8 -2.30 1.88 50.59
N LEU A 9 -1.60 1.02 49.85
CA LEU A 9 -0.44 1.41 49.02
C LEU A 9 -0.07 0.24 48.13
N LEU A 10 -0.88 -0.06 47.08
CA LEU A 10 -0.49 -0.99 46.01
C LEU A 10 -1.52 -1.08 44.85
N VAL A 11 -2.14 0.01 44.38
CA VAL A 11 -2.88 -0.04 43.08
C VAL A 11 -2.90 1.33 42.40
N LEU A 12 -1.78 1.77 41.82
CA LEU A 12 -1.76 2.84 40.80
C LEU A 12 -0.66 2.61 39.74
N PHE A 13 -0.49 1.36 39.31
CA PHE A 13 0.22 1.04 38.07
C PHE A 13 -0.64 0.10 37.25
N SER A 14 -1.71 0.65 36.67
CA SER A 14 -2.47 -0.05 35.64
C SER A 14 -2.79 0.94 34.51
N ALA A 15 -2.40 0.53 33.31
CA ALA A 15 -2.67 1.12 31.99
C ALA A 15 -1.64 2.12 31.42
N SER A 16 -0.38 1.69 31.29
CA SER A 16 0.52 2.16 30.20
C SER A 16 0.85 1.02 29.24
N CYS A 17 -0.17 0.27 28.85
CA CYS A 17 -0.14 -0.73 27.78
C CYS A 17 -1.26 -0.22 26.84
N TRP A 18 -1.09 0.20 25.59
CA TRP A 18 -0.18 -0.22 24.53
C TRP A 18 -0.04 0.95 23.55
N ALA A 19 1.16 1.50 23.44
CA ALA A 19 1.58 2.20 22.23
C ALA A 19 3.06 1.84 22.06
N GLN A 20 3.31 0.60 21.66
CA GLN A 20 4.68 0.26 21.27
C GLN A 20 4.93 1.00 19.95
N ASP A 21 5.83 1.99 20.00
CA ASP A 21 6.19 2.76 18.81
C ASP A 21 6.66 1.82 17.70
N LYS A 22 6.24 2.14 16.47
CA LYS A 22 6.68 1.39 15.29
C LYS A 22 8.17 1.58 15.13
N VAL A 23 8.91 0.48 15.13
CA VAL A 23 10.35 0.51 14.85
C VAL A 23 10.53 0.23 13.36
N PHE A 24 11.18 1.17 12.68
CA PHE A 24 11.57 1.03 11.28
C PHE A 24 13.07 0.83 11.20
N ASP A 25 13.50 -0.04 10.30
CA ASP A 25 14.90 -0.31 10.03
C ASP A 25 15.12 -0.69 8.56
N TRP A 26 16.37 -0.67 8.11
CA TRP A 26 16.78 -1.12 6.80
C TRP A 26 16.79 -2.65 6.74
N VAL A 27 15.91 -3.22 5.91
CA VAL A 27 15.83 -4.66 5.69
C VAL A 27 16.34 -4.98 4.29
N ARG A 28 17.17 -6.02 4.16
CA ARG A 28 17.66 -6.50 2.86
C ARG A 28 16.46 -6.86 1.97
N ALA A 29 16.40 -6.23 0.80
CA ALA A 29 15.32 -6.39 -0.16
C ALA A 29 15.71 -7.33 -1.31
N SER A 30 16.85 -7.09 -1.96
CA SER A 30 17.31 -7.88 -3.11
C SER A 30 18.80 -7.73 -3.35
N ASP A 31 19.39 -8.63 -4.12
CA ASP A 31 20.78 -8.55 -4.58
C ASP A 31 20.81 -8.43 -6.11
N GLU A 32 21.78 -7.69 -6.60
CA GLU A 32 22.14 -7.58 -8.01
C GLU A 32 23.62 -7.93 -8.17
N PHE A 33 23.92 -8.65 -9.25
CA PHE A 33 25.28 -9.06 -9.59
C PHE A 33 25.58 -8.60 -11.02
N ALA A 34 26.72 -7.97 -11.21
CA ALA A 34 27.18 -7.48 -12.50
C ALA A 34 28.68 -7.75 -12.69
N GLN A 35 29.12 -7.71 -13.94
CA GLN A 35 30.53 -7.82 -14.29
C GLN A 35 30.97 -6.55 -15.00
N LEU A 36 31.97 -5.87 -14.46
CA LEU A 36 32.50 -4.63 -15.03
C LEU A 36 33.80 -4.88 -15.80
N TYR A 37 33.87 -4.32 -17.00
CA TYR A 37 35.12 -4.17 -17.73
C TYR A 37 35.83 -2.86 -17.33
N PRO A 38 37.14 -2.71 -17.61
CA PRO A 38 37.86 -1.48 -17.29
C PRO A 38 37.16 -0.23 -17.88
N ALA A 39 37.01 0.80 -17.05
CA ALA A 39 36.35 2.07 -17.33
C ALA A 39 34.85 1.99 -17.63
N ASP A 40 34.23 0.80 -17.51
CA ASP A 40 32.82 0.57 -17.75
C ASP A 40 31.94 1.16 -16.64
N TYR A 41 30.73 1.54 -17.00
CA TYR A 41 29.71 2.01 -16.07
C TYR A 41 28.58 0.99 -15.98
N HIS A 42 28.18 0.67 -14.77
CA HIS A 42 26.98 -0.08 -14.48
C HIS A 42 25.95 0.82 -13.82
N ALA A 43 24.76 0.87 -14.41
CA ALA A 43 23.60 1.55 -13.85
C ALA A 43 22.74 0.53 -13.10
N GLY A 44 22.64 0.70 -11.79
CA GLY A 44 21.79 -0.10 -10.93
C GLY A 44 20.34 0.42 -10.90
N ARG A 45 19.65 0.17 -9.80
CA ARG A 45 18.25 0.54 -9.62
C ARG A 45 18.03 2.06 -9.68
N VAL A 46 16.95 2.47 -10.35
CA VAL A 46 16.42 3.84 -10.31
C VAL A 46 15.59 4.03 -9.04
N TYR A 47 15.95 5.03 -8.24
CA TYR A 47 15.23 5.47 -7.06
C TYR A 47 14.27 6.60 -7.40
N ARG A 48 13.03 6.48 -6.93
CA ARG A 48 11.99 7.51 -7.04
C ARG A 48 11.63 7.96 -5.64
N ALA A 49 12.31 9.00 -5.18
CA ALA A 49 12.05 9.61 -3.88
C ALA A 49 10.65 10.27 -3.84
N GLY A 50 10.05 10.31 -2.65
CA GLY A 50 8.74 10.95 -2.45
C GLY A 50 8.82 12.48 -2.45
N ASN A 51 7.71 13.12 -2.08
CA ASN A 51 7.59 14.59 -2.08
C ASN A 51 8.59 15.30 -1.17
N ASP A 52 9.07 14.63 -0.12
CA ASP A 52 10.04 15.16 0.85
C ASP A 52 11.47 14.64 0.61
N GLY A 53 11.72 14.01 -0.54
CA GLY A 53 12.96 13.32 -0.83
C GLY A 53 12.97 11.91 -0.23
N GLY A 54 14.17 11.35 -0.07
CA GLY A 54 14.31 10.02 0.50
C GLY A 54 15.77 9.66 0.76
N ASN A 55 16.02 8.82 1.74
CA ASN A 55 17.34 8.23 1.93
C ASN A 55 17.37 6.87 1.22
N MET A 56 18.54 6.50 0.75
CA MET A 56 18.79 5.19 0.18
C MET A 56 19.92 4.50 0.94
N HIS A 57 19.86 3.16 1.03
CA HIS A 57 20.87 2.35 1.70
C HIS A 57 21.15 1.12 0.83
N VAL A 58 22.40 0.99 0.37
CA VAL A 58 22.88 -0.18 -0.37
C VAL A 58 24.23 -0.62 0.17
N ASN A 59 24.48 -1.93 0.16
CA ASN A 59 25.84 -2.43 0.33
C ASN A 59 26.42 -2.75 -1.04
N ILE A 60 27.65 -2.33 -1.28
CA ILE A 60 28.35 -2.54 -2.54
C ILE A 60 29.64 -3.29 -2.25
N GLU A 61 29.84 -4.40 -2.95
CA GLU A 61 31.02 -5.26 -2.87
C GLU A 61 31.57 -5.47 -4.29
N ALA A 62 32.86 -5.25 -4.50
CA ALA A 62 33.56 -5.45 -5.77
C ALA A 62 34.90 -6.16 -5.55
N LYS A 63 35.46 -6.82 -6.57
CA LYS A 63 36.79 -7.45 -6.51
C LYS A 63 37.94 -6.46 -6.76
N GLN A 64 37.66 -5.36 -7.43
CA GLN A 64 38.59 -4.28 -7.76
C GLN A 64 37.93 -2.92 -7.47
N PRO A 65 38.72 -1.84 -7.26
CA PRO A 65 38.19 -0.53 -6.93
C PRO A 65 37.17 0.01 -7.94
N VAL A 66 36.06 0.53 -7.42
CA VAL A 66 35.01 1.18 -8.19
C VAL A 66 34.70 2.57 -7.62
N THR A 67 34.23 3.48 -8.49
CA THR A 67 33.62 4.75 -8.10
C THR A 67 32.10 4.60 -8.08
N ILE A 68 31.44 5.06 -7.03
CA ILE A 68 29.99 5.00 -6.86
C ILE A 68 29.45 6.42 -6.81
N ALA A 69 28.37 6.70 -7.51
CA ALA A 69 27.67 7.98 -7.46
C ALA A 69 26.18 7.83 -7.77
N MET A 70 25.40 8.83 -7.36
CA MET A 70 24.03 9.02 -7.84
C MET A 70 24.01 10.09 -8.92
N ALA A 71 23.23 9.88 -9.99
CA ALA A 71 22.97 10.90 -11.01
C ALA A 71 21.47 10.99 -11.30
N PHE A 72 21.01 12.10 -11.89
CA PHE A 72 19.62 12.18 -12.34
C PHE A 72 19.38 11.16 -13.44
N SER A 73 18.31 10.38 -13.32
CA SER A 73 18.01 9.29 -14.26
C SER A 73 17.80 9.80 -15.68
N LYS A 74 17.27 11.02 -15.85
CA LYS A 74 17.07 11.64 -17.16
C LYS A 74 18.41 11.96 -17.84
N GLU A 75 19.29 12.66 -17.13
CA GLU A 75 20.62 13.05 -17.65
C GLU A 75 21.47 11.83 -17.98
N TRP A 76 21.44 10.79 -17.14
CA TRP A 76 22.12 9.54 -17.43
C TRP A 76 21.64 8.90 -18.74
N ASN A 77 20.32 8.84 -18.95
CA ASN A 77 19.76 8.27 -20.18
C ASN A 77 20.17 9.09 -21.41
N GLU A 78 20.16 10.42 -21.32
CA GLU A 78 20.63 11.30 -22.40
C GLU A 78 22.14 11.08 -22.69
N ALA A 79 22.96 10.88 -21.66
CA ALA A 79 24.39 10.61 -21.81
C ALA A 79 24.71 9.24 -22.41
N GLN A 80 23.82 8.25 -22.28
CA GLN A 80 23.95 6.97 -22.98
C GLN A 80 23.75 7.10 -24.48
N GLU A 81 22.88 8.00 -24.92
CA GLU A 81 22.67 8.31 -26.34
C GLU A 81 23.79 9.19 -26.91
N HIS A 82 24.44 9.98 -26.05
CA HIS A 82 25.51 10.91 -26.40
C HIS A 82 26.73 10.77 -25.47
N PRO A 83 27.62 9.76 -25.69
CA PRO A 83 28.69 9.43 -24.73
C PRO A 83 29.66 10.56 -24.37
N GLY A 84 29.73 11.62 -25.19
CA GLY A 84 30.54 12.81 -24.91
C GLY A 84 30.04 13.67 -23.74
N THR A 85 28.79 13.50 -23.29
CA THR A 85 28.20 14.29 -22.20
C THR A 85 28.32 13.61 -20.82
N ILE A 86 28.87 12.39 -20.73
CA ILE A 86 29.04 11.66 -19.45
C ILE A 86 29.90 12.47 -18.46
N SER A 87 30.91 13.19 -18.95
CA SER A 87 31.75 14.07 -18.12
C SER A 87 31.04 15.31 -17.57
N GLU A 88 29.86 15.63 -18.10
CA GLU A 88 29.05 16.79 -17.73
C GLU A 88 27.95 16.43 -16.71
N LEU A 89 27.78 15.14 -16.38
CA LEU A 89 26.77 14.67 -15.44
C LEU A 89 26.99 15.24 -14.04
N GLU A 90 25.91 15.70 -13.40
CA GLU A 90 25.93 16.10 -12.00
C GLU A 90 25.92 14.85 -11.10
N PHE A 91 27.10 14.41 -10.68
CA PHE A 91 27.23 13.32 -9.73
C PHE A 91 27.02 13.80 -8.29
N ARG A 92 26.24 13.04 -7.53
CA ARG A 92 25.97 13.26 -6.11
C ARG A 92 26.47 12.11 -5.27
N CYS A 93 26.85 12.43 -4.02
CA CYS A 93 27.29 11.44 -3.04
C CYS A 93 28.45 10.56 -3.57
N ILE A 94 29.43 11.14 -4.27
CA ILE A 94 30.51 10.38 -4.91
C ILE A 94 31.35 9.66 -3.85
N ARG A 95 31.68 8.40 -4.10
CA ARG A 95 32.64 7.58 -3.32
C ARG A 95 33.59 6.86 -4.26
N GLU A 96 34.86 7.18 -4.19
CA GLU A 96 35.92 6.59 -5.00
C GLU A 96 36.65 5.48 -4.25
N HIS A 97 37.36 4.63 -5.00
CA HIS A 97 38.22 3.56 -4.52
C HIS A 97 37.50 2.52 -3.66
N VAL A 98 36.22 2.28 -3.93
CA VAL A 98 35.39 1.37 -3.13
C VAL A 98 35.61 -0.07 -3.57
N VAL A 99 35.84 -0.94 -2.58
CA VAL A 99 35.85 -2.40 -2.74
C VAL A 99 34.72 -3.03 -1.91
N ASN A 100 34.45 -2.49 -0.73
CA ASN A 100 33.30 -2.85 0.09
C ASN A 100 32.84 -1.62 0.86
N THR A 101 31.57 -1.25 0.77
CA THR A 101 31.00 -0.18 1.59
C THR A 101 29.49 -0.35 1.77
N THR A 102 28.98 0.15 2.90
CA THR A 102 27.60 0.61 2.99
C THR A 102 27.55 2.02 2.43
N TYR A 103 26.69 2.22 1.44
CA TYR A 103 26.52 3.46 0.72
C TYR A 103 25.14 4.05 1.02
N GLU A 104 25.16 5.25 1.59
CA GLU A 104 23.97 6.03 1.89
C GLU A 104 24.03 7.38 1.18
N CYS A 105 22.90 7.79 0.61
CA CYS A 105 22.76 9.07 -0.06
C CYS A 105 21.36 9.63 0.16
N HIS A 106 21.30 10.94 0.42
CA HIS A 106 20.04 11.68 0.48
C HIS A 106 19.62 12.10 -0.93
N LEU A 107 18.44 11.68 -1.34
CA LEU A 107 17.89 11.89 -2.67
C LEU A 107 16.93 13.08 -2.69
N PRO A 108 17.03 13.96 -3.70
CA PRO A 108 16.15 15.11 -3.82
C PRO A 108 14.69 14.71 -4.07
N PRO A 109 13.72 15.54 -3.65
CA PRO A 109 12.31 15.29 -3.89
C PRO A 109 11.97 15.33 -5.39
N ASN A 110 10.99 14.53 -5.80
CA ASN A 110 10.35 14.56 -7.12
C ASN A 110 11.26 14.31 -8.34
N HIS A 111 12.51 13.92 -8.15
CA HIS A 111 13.45 13.65 -9.25
C HIS A 111 13.99 12.22 -9.16
N PRO A 112 13.75 11.37 -10.17
CA PRO A 112 14.31 10.03 -10.19
C PRO A 112 15.83 10.06 -10.32
N MET A 113 16.51 9.30 -9.45
CA MET A 113 17.97 9.19 -9.41
C MET A 113 18.40 7.76 -9.73
N VAL A 114 19.52 7.58 -10.42
CA VAL A 114 20.09 6.27 -10.73
C VAL A 114 21.42 6.09 -10.00
N LEU A 115 21.63 4.88 -9.45
CA LEU A 115 22.92 4.48 -8.87
C LEU A 115 23.86 4.09 -10.00
N LEU A 116 25.02 4.73 -10.05
CA LEU A 116 26.06 4.47 -11.03
C LEU A 116 27.29 3.91 -10.32
N VAL A 117 27.84 2.83 -10.86
CA VAL A 117 29.07 2.21 -10.39
C VAL A 117 30.02 2.10 -11.57
N ARG A 118 31.21 2.70 -11.45
CA ARG A 118 32.22 2.75 -12.50
C ARG A 118 33.46 1.98 -12.09
N ASP A 119 33.98 1.12 -12.97
CA ASP A 119 35.27 0.50 -12.75
C ASP A 119 36.42 1.50 -12.93
N GLU A 120 37.32 1.59 -11.94
CA GLU A 120 38.42 2.58 -11.97
C GLU A 120 39.65 2.09 -12.75
N ARG A 121 39.68 0.83 -13.17
CA ARG A 121 40.77 0.32 -14.00
C ARG A 121 40.68 0.99 -15.36
N THR A 122 41.80 1.49 -15.85
CA THR A 122 41.94 1.92 -17.24
C THR A 122 42.41 0.74 -18.09
N GLN A 123 42.16 0.77 -19.41
CA GLN A 123 42.59 -0.29 -20.33
C GLN A 123 44.11 -0.57 -20.22
N ASP A 124 44.91 0.44 -19.88
CA ASP A 124 46.37 0.34 -19.70
C ASP A 124 46.82 -0.16 -18.32
N ARG A 125 45.93 -0.17 -17.31
CA ARG A 125 46.25 -0.53 -15.91
C ARG A 125 45.56 -1.82 -15.44
N ALA A 126 44.83 -2.50 -16.33
CA ALA A 126 44.19 -3.77 -15.99
C ALA A 126 45.24 -4.86 -15.76
N ILE A 127 45.29 -5.40 -14.53
CA ILE A 127 46.22 -6.46 -14.16
C ILE A 127 45.90 -7.73 -14.96
N TYR A 128 46.85 -8.12 -15.81
CA TYR A 128 46.74 -9.26 -16.70
C TYR A 128 46.99 -10.57 -15.95
N LYS A 129 45.99 -11.45 -15.89
CA LYS A 129 46.18 -12.87 -15.54
C LYS A 129 46.24 -13.70 -16.81
N GLY A 130 47.42 -13.79 -17.42
CA GLY A 130 47.69 -14.71 -18.51
C GLY A 130 48.01 -16.11 -17.99
N ILE A 131 47.28 -17.12 -18.47
CA ILE A 131 47.78 -18.50 -18.45
C ILE A 131 48.86 -18.54 -19.52
N ASP A 132 50.10 -18.80 -19.08
CA ASP A 132 51.25 -19.00 -19.94
C ASP A 132 51.11 -20.36 -20.65
N ALA A 133 50.34 -20.39 -21.74
CA ALA A 133 50.17 -21.57 -22.57
C ALA A 133 50.47 -21.19 -24.02
N MET A 134 51.74 -21.34 -24.39
CA MET A 134 52.19 -21.96 -25.65
C MET A 134 51.22 -21.82 -26.82
N LEU A 135 51.37 -20.78 -27.66
CA LEU A 135 51.20 -20.76 -29.13
C LEU A 135 50.94 -19.33 -29.66
N GLY A 136 51.83 -18.84 -30.53
CA GLY A 136 51.49 -17.96 -31.66
C GLY A 136 51.32 -16.47 -31.39
N GLN A 137 51.95 -15.66 -32.26
CA GLN A 137 51.71 -14.21 -32.35
C GLN A 137 50.21 -13.92 -32.53
N GLY A 138 49.62 -13.18 -31.59
CA GLY A 138 48.22 -12.74 -31.67
C GLY A 138 47.33 -13.03 -30.46
N ALA A 139 47.89 -13.32 -29.28
CA ALA A 139 47.09 -13.49 -28.06
C ALA A 139 46.34 -12.18 -27.71
N ARG A 140 45.05 -12.11 -28.07
CA ARG A 140 44.14 -11.07 -27.55
C ARG A 140 44.10 -11.23 -26.03
N GLN A 141 44.64 -10.23 -25.33
CA GLN A 141 44.83 -10.27 -23.90
C GLN A 141 43.47 -10.08 -23.20
N LEU A 142 42.95 -11.16 -22.60
CA LEU A 142 41.65 -11.16 -21.92
C LEU A 142 41.80 -10.50 -20.54
N VAL A 143 41.20 -9.33 -20.36
CA VAL A 143 41.10 -8.71 -19.03
C VAL A 143 39.98 -9.39 -18.25
N SER A 144 40.29 -9.88 -17.05
CA SER A 144 39.27 -10.48 -16.18
C SER A 144 38.26 -9.42 -15.72
N PRO A 145 36.94 -9.69 -15.82
CA PRO A 145 35.93 -8.78 -15.31
C PRO A 145 36.07 -8.56 -13.81
N ASN A 146 35.62 -7.40 -13.34
CA ASN A 146 35.45 -7.10 -11.92
C ASN A 146 34.03 -7.47 -11.53
N ASP A 147 33.89 -8.50 -10.70
CA ASP A 147 32.58 -8.90 -10.21
C ASP A 147 32.09 -7.88 -9.18
N LEU A 148 30.91 -7.33 -9.42
CA LEU A 148 30.19 -6.37 -8.59
C LEU A 148 28.96 -7.05 -8.00
N ARG A 149 28.72 -6.80 -6.70
CA ARG A 149 27.49 -7.15 -6.01
C ARG A 149 26.91 -5.92 -5.34
N ILE A 150 25.64 -5.66 -5.58
CA ILE A 150 24.86 -4.59 -4.96
C ILE A 150 23.75 -5.24 -4.13
N THR A 151 23.70 -4.97 -2.83
CA THR A 151 22.63 -5.43 -1.93
C THR A 151 21.72 -4.25 -1.60
N TYR A 152 20.50 -4.29 -2.09
CA TYR A 152 19.49 -3.27 -1.88
C TYR A 152 18.76 -3.46 -0.56
N HIS A 153 18.48 -2.37 0.15
CA HIS A 153 17.68 -2.37 1.37
C HIS A 153 16.40 -1.54 1.20
N SER A 154 15.34 -1.94 1.90
CA SER A 154 14.10 -1.17 2.00
C SER A 154 13.87 -0.76 3.45
N TRP A 155 13.46 0.49 3.64
CA TRP A 155 13.06 1.01 4.94
C TRP A 155 11.68 0.46 5.28
N LEU A 156 11.64 -0.53 6.16
CA LEU A 156 10.42 -1.24 6.51
C LEU A 156 10.22 -1.23 8.02
N CYS A 157 8.96 -1.34 8.42
CA CYS A 157 8.65 -1.60 9.81
C CYS A 157 9.15 -3.02 10.15
N VAL A 158 9.97 -3.13 11.19
CA VAL A 158 10.54 -4.39 11.67
C VAL A 158 9.95 -4.84 13.01
N GLN A 159 9.37 -3.93 13.79
CA GLN A 159 8.68 -4.25 15.04
C GLN A 159 7.39 -3.42 15.16
N ASN A 160 6.36 -4.01 15.77
CA ASN A 160 5.05 -3.39 16.01
C ASN A 160 4.28 -3.03 14.73
N CYS A 161 4.45 -3.84 13.68
CA CYS A 161 3.92 -3.62 12.33
C CYS A 161 2.51 -4.15 12.12
N LEU A 162 1.70 -4.12 13.17
CA LEU A 162 0.30 -4.55 13.09
C LEU A 162 -0.41 -3.75 11.98
N GLN A 163 -1.20 -4.45 11.18
CA GLN A 163 -2.05 -3.87 10.14
C GLN A 163 -3.52 -4.04 10.57
N PRO A 164 -4.43 -3.12 10.17
CA PRO A 164 -5.84 -3.30 10.42
C PRO A 164 -6.34 -4.56 9.70
N GLU A 165 -6.97 -5.46 10.45
CA GLU A 165 -7.53 -6.69 9.90
C GLU A 165 -9.02 -6.49 9.64
N PHE A 166 -9.44 -6.84 8.42
CA PHE A 166 -10.79 -6.63 7.95
C PHE A 166 -11.50 -7.96 7.68
N GLN A 167 -12.74 -8.07 8.15
CA GLN A 167 -13.54 -9.28 7.99
C GLN A 167 -14.98 -8.93 7.67
N TRP A 168 -15.68 -9.86 7.02
CA TRP A 168 -17.12 -9.76 6.80
C TRP A 168 -17.87 -9.90 8.12
N VAL A 169 -18.69 -8.90 8.43
CA VAL A 169 -19.50 -8.85 9.62
C VAL A 169 -20.97 -8.80 9.24
N LEU A 170 -21.77 -9.65 9.86
CA LEU A 170 -23.22 -9.61 9.74
C LEU A 170 -23.77 -8.42 10.55
N LEU A 171 -24.33 -7.43 9.85
CA LEU A 171 -24.96 -6.26 10.46
C LEU A 171 -26.45 -6.47 10.69
N LEU A 172 -27.12 -7.14 9.76
CA LEU A 172 -28.56 -7.37 9.82
C LEU A 172 -28.91 -8.75 9.24
N LYS A 173 -29.80 -9.46 9.92
CA LYS A 173 -30.53 -10.59 9.36
C LYS A 173 -31.92 -10.63 9.96
N GLU A 174 -32.93 -10.30 9.16
CA GLU A 174 -34.31 -10.21 9.62
C GLU A 174 -35.26 -10.90 8.66
N LYS A 175 -36.28 -11.57 9.22
CA LYS A 175 -37.48 -12.03 8.51
C LYS A 175 -38.68 -11.26 9.03
N TYR A 176 -39.34 -10.49 8.17
CA TYR A 176 -40.43 -9.59 8.57
C TYR A 176 -41.64 -9.69 7.62
N GLU A 177 -42.82 -9.30 8.10
CA GLU A 177 -44.03 -9.23 7.28
C GLU A 177 -44.03 -7.96 6.44
N LEU A 178 -44.34 -8.10 5.14
CA LEU A 178 -44.32 -6.96 4.23
C LEU A 178 -45.41 -5.94 4.58
N THR A 179 -45.03 -4.67 4.53
CA THR A 179 -45.93 -3.52 4.69
C THR A 179 -45.68 -2.52 3.57
N SER A 180 -46.60 -1.57 3.37
CA SER A 180 -46.47 -0.51 2.36
C SER A 180 -45.50 0.59 2.75
N VAL A 181 -45.04 0.59 4.00
CA VAL A 181 -44.14 1.60 4.53
C VAL A 181 -42.69 1.15 4.30
N PRO A 182 -41.80 2.05 3.81
CA PRO A 182 -40.37 1.80 3.73
C PRO A 182 -39.79 1.29 5.05
N LYS A 183 -39.02 0.20 5.00
CA LYS A 183 -38.18 -0.23 6.12
C LYS A 183 -36.79 0.38 5.98
N ILE A 184 -36.30 0.99 7.05
CA ILE A 184 -35.02 1.71 7.08
C ILE A 184 -34.15 1.15 8.21
N TYR A 185 -32.89 0.85 7.90
CA TYR A 185 -31.92 0.32 8.86
C TYR A 185 -30.65 1.17 8.87
N SER A 186 -30.44 1.94 9.94
CA SER A 186 -29.27 2.80 10.12
C SER A 186 -28.14 2.08 10.84
N LEU A 187 -27.54 1.07 10.20
CA LEU A 187 -26.60 0.14 10.84
C LEU A 187 -25.14 0.31 10.43
N LEU A 188 -24.85 1.11 9.41
CA LEU A 188 -23.50 1.21 8.85
C LEU A 188 -22.93 2.61 9.01
N THR A 189 -21.76 2.70 9.64
CA THR A 189 -20.92 3.90 9.58
C THR A 189 -19.64 3.51 8.88
N PRO A 190 -19.38 4.01 7.65
CA PRO A 190 -18.18 3.63 6.93
C PRO A 190 -16.91 3.98 7.72
N GLU A 191 -15.95 3.06 7.77
CA GLU A 191 -14.66 3.22 8.44
C GLU A 191 -13.55 3.66 7.48
N ARG A 192 -13.78 3.48 6.17
CA ARG A 192 -12.84 3.81 5.10
C ARG A 192 -13.55 4.05 3.78
N ASP A 193 -12.84 4.65 2.84
CA ASP A 193 -13.29 4.73 1.46
C ASP A 193 -13.29 3.36 0.77
N GLY A 194 -14.29 3.15 -0.09
CA GLY A 194 -14.47 1.88 -0.78
C GLY A 194 -14.83 0.69 0.12
N GLN A 195 -15.39 0.92 1.31
CA GLN A 195 -15.80 -0.17 2.20
C GLN A 195 -16.87 -1.03 1.52
N GLN A 196 -16.62 -2.34 1.44
CA GLN A 196 -17.51 -3.27 0.78
C GLN A 196 -18.70 -3.64 1.67
N VAL A 197 -19.86 -3.69 1.05
CA VAL A 197 -21.14 -4.04 1.67
C VAL A 197 -21.84 -5.05 0.78
N SER A 198 -22.40 -6.08 1.39
CA SER A 198 -23.19 -7.12 0.73
C SER A 198 -24.61 -7.08 1.25
N VAL A 199 -25.58 -7.03 0.34
CA VAL A 199 -27.00 -7.04 0.67
C VAL A 199 -27.67 -8.18 -0.05
N ARG A 200 -28.43 -8.97 0.71
CA ARG A 200 -29.22 -10.08 0.20
C ARG A 200 -30.67 -9.91 0.57
N ILE A 201 -31.54 -9.97 -0.42
CA ILE A 201 -32.99 -9.92 -0.25
C ILE A 201 -33.64 -11.20 -0.77
N LYS A 202 -34.68 -11.64 -0.09
CA LYS A 202 -35.69 -12.56 -0.61
C LYS A 202 -37.08 -12.07 -0.23
N ALA A 203 -37.91 -11.74 -1.21
CA ALA A 203 -39.24 -11.19 -1.03
C ALA A 203 -40.23 -11.83 -2.01
N PRO A 204 -41.51 -11.95 -1.64
CA PRO A 204 -42.58 -12.48 -2.49
C PRO A 204 -43.07 -11.49 -3.56
N VAL A 205 -42.62 -10.23 -3.52
CA VAL A 205 -42.96 -9.17 -4.48
C VAL A 205 -41.69 -8.40 -4.88
N PRO A 206 -41.67 -7.71 -6.03
CA PRO A 206 -40.53 -6.88 -6.42
C PRO A 206 -40.29 -5.75 -5.42
N MET A 207 -39.03 -5.61 -5.00
CA MET A 207 -38.58 -4.62 -4.04
C MET A 207 -37.53 -3.70 -4.66
N THR A 208 -37.50 -2.46 -4.19
CA THR A 208 -36.42 -1.52 -4.35
C THR A 208 -35.59 -1.48 -3.08
N ILE A 209 -34.26 -1.57 -3.23
CA ILE A 209 -33.29 -1.61 -2.16
C ILE A 209 -32.20 -0.61 -2.46
N ALA A 210 -31.81 0.19 -1.48
CA ALA A 210 -30.68 1.08 -1.62
C ALA A 210 -29.98 1.37 -0.30
N LEU A 211 -28.68 1.61 -0.38
CA LEU A 211 -27.91 2.26 0.67
C LEU A 211 -27.83 3.75 0.37
N LEU A 212 -28.27 4.54 1.36
CA LEU A 212 -28.38 5.98 1.28
C LEU A 212 -27.78 6.63 2.53
N PRO A 213 -27.21 7.84 2.42
CA PRO A 213 -26.84 8.63 3.60
C PRO A 213 -28.03 8.81 4.52
N SER A 214 -27.82 8.69 5.83
CA SER A 214 -28.91 8.65 6.82
C SER A 214 -29.77 9.92 6.82
N GLN A 215 -29.18 11.07 6.48
CA GLN A 215 -29.91 12.34 6.32
C GLN A 215 -30.99 12.28 5.23
N SER A 216 -30.73 11.53 4.16
CA SER A 216 -31.67 11.32 3.05
C SER A 216 -32.77 10.32 3.43
N THR A 217 -32.48 9.36 4.31
CA THR A 217 -33.46 8.33 4.69
C THR A 217 -34.53 8.84 5.63
N ASP A 218 -34.20 9.79 6.50
CA ASP A 218 -35.19 10.44 7.38
C ASP A 218 -36.27 11.15 6.54
N GLN A 219 -35.86 11.81 5.44
CA GLN A 219 -36.79 12.46 4.52
C GLN A 219 -37.68 11.47 3.75
N ILE A 220 -37.16 10.28 3.42
CA ILE A 220 -37.94 9.23 2.73
C ILE A 220 -39.00 8.64 3.64
N TYR A 221 -38.70 8.48 4.93
CA TYR A 221 -39.68 8.00 5.90
C TYR A 221 -40.88 8.95 5.97
N ASP A 222 -40.61 10.26 6.05
CA ASP A 222 -41.65 11.29 6.13
C ASP A 222 -42.37 11.54 4.79
N LYS A 223 -41.65 11.44 3.67
CA LYS A 223 -42.15 11.72 2.31
C LYS A 223 -41.63 10.67 1.31
N PRO A 224 -42.34 9.55 1.13
CA PRO A 224 -41.94 8.46 0.23
C PRO A 224 -41.70 8.89 -1.22
N ASP A 225 -42.33 9.98 -1.69
CA ASP A 225 -42.16 10.52 -3.05
C ASP A 225 -40.71 10.99 -3.34
N THR A 226 -39.93 11.29 -2.30
CA THR A 226 -38.51 11.71 -2.42
C THR A 226 -37.54 10.56 -2.68
N LEU A 227 -38.02 9.30 -2.59
CA LEU A 227 -37.22 8.11 -2.84
C LEU A 227 -36.60 8.12 -4.26
N GLY A 228 -37.36 8.56 -5.26
CA GLY A 228 -36.88 8.63 -6.65
C GLY A 228 -35.61 9.48 -6.80
N SER A 229 -35.60 10.67 -6.19
CA SER A 229 -34.45 11.58 -6.19
C SER A 229 -33.29 11.06 -5.36
N ALA A 230 -33.54 10.48 -4.18
CA ALA A 230 -32.48 9.91 -3.35
C ALA A 230 -31.78 8.74 -4.04
N LEU A 231 -32.55 7.90 -4.75
CA LEU A 231 -32.01 6.82 -5.56
C LEU A 231 -31.14 7.32 -6.70
N ALA A 232 -31.32 8.53 -7.23
CA ALA A 232 -30.43 9.05 -8.28
C ALA A 232 -29.00 9.27 -7.77
N ASN A 233 -28.85 9.57 -6.48
CA ASN A 233 -27.58 9.98 -5.86
C ASN A 233 -26.77 8.81 -5.30
N THR A 234 -27.26 7.57 -5.40
CA THR A 234 -26.51 6.38 -4.96
C THR A 234 -26.31 5.39 -6.11
N SER A 235 -25.11 4.81 -6.17
CA SER A 235 -24.80 3.67 -7.03
C SER A 235 -25.16 2.34 -6.37
N CYS A 236 -25.27 2.31 -5.04
CA CYS A 236 -25.62 1.11 -4.28
C CYS A 236 -27.14 0.93 -4.18
N LYS A 237 -27.77 0.55 -5.30
CA LYS A 237 -29.21 0.33 -5.39
C LYS A 237 -29.59 -0.80 -6.34
N GLN A 238 -30.76 -1.39 -6.10
CA GLN A 238 -31.42 -2.37 -6.95
C GLN A 238 -32.92 -2.10 -6.98
N ARG A 239 -33.57 -2.34 -8.11
CA ARG A 239 -35.02 -2.14 -8.31
C ARG A 239 -35.65 -3.38 -8.93
N GLY A 240 -36.92 -3.66 -8.63
CA GLY A 240 -37.62 -4.80 -9.23
C GLY A 240 -37.15 -6.16 -8.75
N VAL A 241 -36.46 -6.25 -7.60
CA VAL A 241 -35.81 -7.50 -7.18
C VAL A 241 -36.67 -8.29 -6.20
N GLN A 242 -36.83 -9.59 -6.46
CA GLN A 242 -37.50 -10.52 -5.55
C GLN A 242 -36.48 -11.37 -4.79
N SER A 243 -35.44 -11.85 -5.45
CA SER A 243 -34.35 -12.60 -4.81
C SER A 243 -33.04 -12.19 -5.45
N LEU A 244 -32.18 -11.52 -4.70
CA LEU A 244 -30.89 -11.05 -5.18
C LEU A 244 -29.88 -11.00 -4.03
N SER A 245 -28.61 -11.23 -4.37
CA SER A 245 -27.46 -10.86 -3.55
C SER A 245 -26.62 -9.93 -4.40
N PHE A 246 -26.26 -8.76 -3.88
CA PHE A 246 -25.40 -7.82 -4.59
C PHE A 246 -24.42 -7.16 -3.62
N GLU A 247 -23.30 -6.74 -4.17
CA GLU A 247 -22.24 -6.06 -3.44
C GLU A 247 -22.07 -4.65 -3.99
N CYS A 248 -21.71 -3.74 -3.11
CA CYS A 248 -21.39 -2.36 -3.45
C CYS A 248 -20.32 -1.80 -2.52
N THR A 249 -19.84 -0.61 -2.83
CA THR A 249 -18.90 0.12 -1.99
C THR A 249 -19.50 1.41 -1.48
N VAL A 250 -19.11 1.80 -0.26
CA VAL A 250 -19.49 3.06 0.38
C VAL A 250 -18.22 3.81 0.82
N ASN A 251 -18.31 5.14 0.92
CA ASN A 251 -17.15 5.96 1.27
C ASN A 251 -17.31 6.60 2.65
N LEU A 252 -16.17 6.96 3.26
CA LEU A 252 -16.13 7.64 4.55
C LEU A 252 -16.79 9.02 4.45
N ALA A 253 -16.57 9.71 3.33
CA ALA A 253 -17.15 11.03 3.06
C ALA A 253 -18.69 11.02 2.98
N ASP A 254 -19.31 9.89 2.65
CA ASP A 254 -20.76 9.77 2.55
C ASP A 254 -21.44 9.76 3.94
N GLY A 255 -20.65 9.61 5.01
CA GLY A 255 -21.13 9.55 6.39
C GLY A 255 -21.94 8.28 6.68
N ARG A 256 -22.72 8.30 7.77
CA ARG A 256 -23.52 7.15 8.19
C ARG A 256 -24.53 6.74 7.11
N GLN A 257 -24.50 5.48 6.72
CA GLN A 257 -25.36 4.90 5.69
C GLN A 257 -26.53 4.13 6.32
N SER A 258 -27.67 4.21 5.65
CA SER A 258 -28.91 3.54 6.01
C SER A 258 -29.41 2.71 4.83
N LEU A 259 -29.77 1.46 5.11
CA LEU A 259 -30.37 0.55 4.14
C LEU A 259 -31.88 0.82 4.09
N VAL A 260 -32.38 1.17 2.91
CA VAL A 260 -33.80 1.39 2.64
C VAL A 260 -34.33 0.25 1.79
N VAL A 261 -35.46 -0.32 2.22
CA VAL A 261 -36.14 -1.44 1.55
C VAL A 261 -37.62 -1.09 1.38
N VAL A 262 -38.10 -1.07 0.14
CA VAL A 262 -39.47 -0.64 -0.20
C VAL A 262 -40.07 -1.57 -1.26
N PRO A 263 -41.34 -1.98 -1.13
CA PRO A 263 -42.06 -2.64 -2.23
C PRO A 263 -42.29 -1.69 -3.40
N ASP A 264 -42.12 -2.18 -4.64
CA ASP A 264 -42.33 -1.35 -5.84
C ASP A 264 -43.80 -0.99 -6.06
N SER A 265 -44.73 -1.77 -5.48
CA SER A 265 -46.17 -1.52 -5.53
C SER A 265 -46.77 -1.55 -4.13
N THR A 266 -47.52 -0.51 -3.80
CA THR A 266 -48.21 -0.34 -2.52
C THR A 266 -49.68 -0.78 -2.58
N ALA A 267 -50.21 -1.09 -3.76
CA ALA A 267 -51.66 -1.28 -3.98
C ALA A 267 -52.20 -2.61 -3.43
N LYS A 268 -51.40 -3.69 -3.43
CA LYS A 268 -51.76 -5.01 -2.88
C LYS A 268 -50.52 -5.73 -2.35
N ILE A 269 -50.26 -5.62 -1.05
CA ILE A 269 -49.11 -6.27 -0.42
C ILE A 269 -49.55 -7.59 0.20
N PRO A 270 -48.96 -8.73 -0.21
CA PRO A 270 -49.31 -10.01 0.34
C PRO A 270 -48.84 -10.11 1.80
N HIS A 271 -49.62 -10.77 2.66
CA HIS A 271 -49.23 -11.15 4.03
C HIS A 271 -48.20 -12.30 4.05
N LYS A 272 -47.12 -12.11 3.31
CA LYS A 272 -45.98 -13.04 3.20
C LYS A 272 -44.73 -12.36 3.74
N LYS A 273 -43.79 -13.17 4.21
CA LYS A 273 -42.56 -12.66 4.82
C LYS A 273 -41.49 -12.38 3.77
N ALA A 274 -40.74 -11.30 3.98
CA ALA A 274 -39.49 -11.02 3.30
C ALA A 274 -38.31 -11.28 4.25
N GLU A 275 -37.17 -11.69 3.69
CA GLU A 275 -35.91 -11.90 4.38
C GLU A 275 -34.88 -10.92 3.83
N ILE A 276 -34.22 -10.18 4.72
CA ILE A 276 -33.12 -9.27 4.41
C ILE A 276 -31.89 -9.65 5.21
N GLU A 277 -30.74 -9.66 4.56
CA GLU A 277 -29.44 -9.84 5.18
C GLU A 277 -28.49 -8.75 4.67
N MET A 278 -27.75 -8.12 5.58
CA MET A 278 -26.74 -7.11 5.27
C MET A 278 -25.44 -7.45 5.99
N GLN A 279 -24.35 -7.45 5.24
CA GLN A 279 -22.99 -7.64 5.75
C GLN A 279 -22.11 -6.50 5.28
N ALA A 280 -21.09 -6.14 6.08
CA ALA A 280 -20.08 -5.18 5.68
C ALA A 280 -18.69 -5.68 6.07
N VAL A 281 -17.67 -5.24 5.33
CA VAL A 281 -16.28 -5.47 5.70
C VAL A 281 -15.88 -4.45 6.76
N GLU A 282 -15.84 -4.86 8.02
CA GLU A 282 -15.46 -4.00 9.16
C GLU A 282 -14.08 -4.39 9.69
N CYS A 283 -13.41 -3.44 10.34
CA CYS A 283 -12.20 -3.72 11.05
C CYS A 283 -12.48 -4.53 12.32
N ARG A 284 -11.72 -5.61 12.53
CA ARG A 284 -11.82 -6.48 13.71
C ARG A 284 -10.62 -6.41 14.64
N ALA A 285 -9.43 -6.17 14.10
CA ALA A 285 -8.22 -6.04 14.87
C ALA A 285 -7.38 -4.84 14.40
N ASN A 286 -6.69 -4.20 15.33
CA ASN A 286 -5.78 -3.08 15.07
C ASN A 286 -6.47 -1.86 14.42
N CYS A 287 -7.74 -1.63 14.74
CA CYS A 287 -8.58 -0.60 14.11
C CYS A 287 -8.18 0.83 14.48
N ASP A 288 -7.47 1.01 15.60
CA ASP A 288 -6.90 2.31 15.99
C ASP A 288 -5.90 2.83 14.96
N LEU A 289 -5.35 1.95 14.10
CA LEU A 289 -4.48 2.34 13.00
C LEU A 289 -5.19 3.13 11.90
N LEU A 290 -6.53 3.11 11.85
CA LEU A 290 -7.34 3.84 10.87
C LEU A 290 -7.57 5.32 11.27
N LYS A 291 -7.33 5.68 12.54
CA LYS A 291 -7.63 7.02 13.09
C LYS A 291 -6.46 8.00 12.97
N LYS A 292 -5.57 7.82 12.00
CA LYS A 292 -4.41 8.71 11.78
C LYS A 292 -4.74 9.88 10.88
#